data_AF-A0A8H5Z925-F1
#
_entry.id   AF-A0A8H5Z925-F1
#
_cell.length_a   1.000
_cell.length_b   1.000
_cell.length_c   1.000
_cell.angle_alpha   90.00
_cell.angle_beta   90.00
_cell.angle_gamma   90.00
#
_symmetry.space_group_name_H-M   'P 1'
#
loop_
_entity.id
_entity.type
_entity.pdbx_description
1 polymer ?
#
loop_
_entity_poly.entity_id
_entity_poly.type
_entity_poly.pdbx_seq_one_letter_code
_entity_poly.pdbx_strand_id
1 'polypeptide(L)'
;MASIQDMPNELLLMMVAEVPFSTFAALRQTCRRFNEVTIVTFGRRFFHIRNIMLQEKSVQNLVSIANHPVFASCVRKVGFAPSFVRGDWLGFKEECEARLNFGSKHDVEHEEQE
;
A
#
# COMPACT_ATOMS: atom_id res chain seq x y z
N MET A 1 -21.13 -19.65 -17.37
CA MET A 1 -19.86 -18.91 -17.47
C MET A 1 -19.38 -18.67 -16.05
N ALA A 2 -18.18 -19.14 -15.70
CA ALA A 2 -17.64 -18.91 -14.36
C ALA A 2 -17.21 -17.45 -14.22
N SER A 3 -17.69 -16.76 -13.17
CA SER A 3 -17.29 -15.40 -12.86
C SER A 3 -16.14 -15.41 -11.87
N ILE A 4 -15.28 -14.39 -11.92
CA ILE A 4 -14.24 -14.15 -10.91
C ILE A 4 -14.82 -14.00 -9.48
N GLN A 5 -16.08 -13.60 -9.37
CA GLN A 5 -16.79 -13.51 -8.09
C GLN A 5 -17.10 -14.88 -7.46
N ASP A 6 -17.15 -15.93 -8.28
CA ASP A 6 -17.49 -17.28 -7.86
C ASP A 6 -16.26 -18.04 -7.35
N MET A 7 -15.05 -17.45 -7.47
CA MET A 7 -13.82 -18.09 -7.01
C MET A 7 -13.73 -18.14 -5.48
N PRO A 8 -13.15 -19.23 -4.93
CA PRO A 8 -12.77 -19.31 -3.53
C PRO A 8 -11.86 -18.15 -3.11
N ASN A 9 -11.96 -17.75 -1.84
CA ASN A 9 -11.22 -16.61 -1.31
C ASN A 9 -9.71 -16.81 -1.41
N GLU A 10 -9.24 -18.05 -1.29
CA GLU A 10 -7.83 -18.43 -1.39
C GLU A 10 -7.28 -18.11 -2.78
N LEU A 11 -8.03 -18.41 -3.85
CA LEU A 11 -7.62 -18.11 -5.23
C LEU A 11 -7.58 -16.59 -5.47
N LEU A 12 -8.56 -15.86 -4.92
CA LEU A 12 -8.58 -14.40 -4.99
C LEU A 12 -7.38 -13.79 -4.28
N LEU A 13 -7.02 -14.31 -3.11
CA LEU A 13 -5.86 -13.85 -2.33
C LEU A 13 -4.54 -14.13 -3.03
N MET A 14 -4.39 -15.30 -3.66
CA MET A 14 -3.21 -15.62 -4.48
C MET A 14 -3.11 -14.70 -5.69
N MET A 15 -4.22 -14.46 -6.40
CA MET A 15 -4.22 -13.56 -7.54
C MET A 15 -3.79 -12.14 -7.16
N VAL A 16 -4.34 -11.58 -6.06
CA VAL A 16 -3.98 -10.21 -5.66
C VAL A 16 -2.58 -10.06 -5.07
N ALA A 17 -1.93 -11.16 -4.69
CA ALA A 17 -0.53 -11.16 -4.30
C ALA A 17 0.38 -10.86 -5.51
N GLU A 18 0.05 -11.43 -6.67
CA GLU A 18 0.89 -11.35 -7.88
C GLU A 18 0.62 -10.13 -8.76
N VAL A 19 -0.56 -9.50 -8.67
CA VAL A 19 -0.86 -8.33 -9.51
C VAL A 19 -0.17 -7.07 -8.99
N PRO A 20 0.17 -6.10 -9.86
CA PRO A 20 0.68 -4.81 -9.44
C PRO A 20 -0.27 -4.10 -8.46
N PHE A 21 0.29 -3.29 -7.56
CA PHE A 21 -0.51 -2.63 -6.52
C PHE A 21 -1.60 -1.70 -7.10
N SER A 22 -1.34 -1.03 -8.22
CA SER A 22 -2.30 -0.18 -8.92
C SER A 22 -3.54 -0.97 -9.38
N THR A 23 -3.30 -2.13 -10.01
CA THR A 23 -4.34 -3.07 -10.43
C THR A 23 -5.10 -3.62 -9.23
N PHE A 24 -4.40 -3.99 -8.17
CA PHE A 24 -5.02 -4.48 -6.94
C PHE A 24 -5.94 -3.42 -6.31
N ALA A 25 -5.48 -2.17 -6.21
CA ALA A 25 -6.26 -1.07 -5.68
C ALA A 25 -7.52 -0.78 -6.53
N ALA A 26 -7.41 -0.87 -7.86
CA ALA A 26 -8.55 -0.74 -8.76
C ALA A 26 -9.55 -1.90 -8.59
N LEU A 27 -9.06 -3.14 -8.51
CA LEU A 27 -9.90 -4.33 -8.31
C LEU A 27 -10.74 -4.22 -7.04
N ARG A 28 -10.17 -3.73 -5.94
CA ARG A 28 -10.87 -3.49 -4.67
C ARG A 28 -12.03 -2.49 -4.75
N GLN A 29 -12.07 -1.67 -5.80
CA GLN A 29 -13.16 -0.70 -6.03
C GLN A 29 -14.28 -1.27 -6.90
N THR A 30 -14.07 -2.44 -7.53
CA THR A 30 -15.06 -3.03 -8.45
C THR A 30 -16.22 -3.70 -7.72
N CYS A 31 -15.98 -4.36 -6.59
CA CYS A 31 -17.04 -4.99 -5.80
C CYS A 31 -16.71 -5.06 -4.31
N ARG A 32 -17.78 -5.18 -3.50
CA ARG A 32 -17.69 -5.28 -2.04
C ARG A 32 -16.97 -6.54 -1.57
N ARG A 33 -17.23 -7.70 -2.18
CA ARG A 33 -16.58 -8.98 -1.83
C ARG A 33 -15.06 -8.89 -1.94
N PHE A 34 -14.54 -8.38 -3.06
CA PHE A 34 -13.09 -8.21 -3.22
C PHE A 34 -12.52 -7.24 -2.21
N ASN A 35 -13.22 -6.15 -1.92
CA ASN A 35 -12.78 -5.21 -0.90
C ASN A 35 -12.63 -5.89 0.47
N GLU A 36 -13.64 -6.63 0.90
CA GLU A 36 -13.69 -7.30 2.20
C GLU A 36 -12.67 -8.44 2.29
N VAL A 37 -12.66 -9.36 1.32
CA VAL A 37 -11.75 -10.53 1.32
C VAL A 37 -10.29 -10.09 1.34
N THR A 38 -9.94 -9.03 0.62
CA THR A 38 -8.55 -8.63 0.43
C THR A 38 -8.10 -7.49 1.36
N ILE A 39 -8.93 -7.06 2.32
CA ILE A 39 -8.67 -5.88 3.15
C ILE A 39 -7.37 -5.98 3.95
N VAL A 40 -7.06 -7.17 4.47
CA VAL A 40 -5.83 -7.40 5.24
C VAL A 40 -4.61 -7.40 4.33
N THR A 41 -4.69 -8.07 3.17
CA THR A 41 -3.59 -8.10 2.18
C THR A 41 -3.28 -6.70 1.65
N PHE A 42 -4.32 -5.92 1.34
CA PHE A 42 -4.19 -4.51 0.98
C PHE A 42 -3.57 -3.70 2.12
N GLY A 43 -4.09 -3.91 3.34
CA GLY A 43 -3.57 -3.31 4.55
C GLY A 43 -2.06 -3.47 4.66
N ARG A 44 -1.60 -4.72 4.56
CA ARG A 44 -0.18 -5.07 4.64
C ARG A 44 0.65 -4.51 3.50
N ARG A 45 0.16 -4.52 2.25
CA ARG A 45 0.94 -4.02 1.11
C ARG A 45 1.03 -2.48 1.08
N PHE A 46 -0.05 -1.79 1.45
CA PHE A 46 -0.10 -0.32 1.37
C PHE A 46 0.31 0.40 2.66
N PHE A 47 -0.06 -0.13 3.83
CA PHE A 47 0.15 0.56 5.11
C PHE A 47 1.40 0.11 5.86
N HIS A 48 2.20 -0.83 5.33
CA HIS A 48 3.41 -1.32 6.00
C HIS A 48 4.33 -0.18 6.47
N ILE A 49 4.58 0.80 5.59
CA ILE A 49 5.33 2.02 5.89
C ILE A 49 4.42 3.21 5.58
N ARG A 50 4.18 4.08 6.57
CA ARG A 50 3.43 5.31 6.38
C ARG A 50 4.31 6.52 6.62
N ASN A 51 4.69 7.20 5.53
CA ASN A 51 5.30 8.52 5.62
C ASN A 51 4.21 9.57 5.80
N ILE A 52 4.32 10.35 6.87
CA ILE A 52 3.41 11.46 7.17
C ILE A 52 4.17 12.77 7.15
N MET A 53 3.52 13.81 6.63
CA MET A 53 4.02 15.17 6.77
C MET A 53 3.77 15.65 8.19
N LEU A 54 4.66 16.47 8.74
CA LEU A 54 4.44 17.17 10.02
C LEU A 54 3.44 18.34 9.84
N GLN A 55 2.23 18.00 9.40
CA GLN A 55 1.09 18.88 9.25
C GLN A 55 -0.10 18.23 9.94
N GLU A 56 -0.94 19.03 10.60
CA GLU A 56 -2.10 18.56 11.37
C GLU A 56 -2.96 17.55 10.60
N LYS A 57 -3.33 17.86 9.35
CA LYS A 57 -4.15 16.96 8.51
C LYS A 57 -3.50 15.59 8.29
N SER A 58 -2.18 15.54 8.11
CA SER A 58 -1.45 14.29 7.90
C SER A 58 -1.35 13.47 9.19
N VAL A 59 -1.20 14.13 10.33
CA VAL A 59 -1.21 13.46 11.64
C VAL A 59 -2.61 12.92 11.96
N GLN A 60 -3.68 13.67 11.68
CA GLN A 60 -5.05 13.20 11.85
C GLN A 60 -5.39 11.99 10.96
N ASN A 61 -4.84 11.93 9.76
CA ASN A 61 -4.94 10.74 8.92
C ASN A 61 -4.25 9.53 9.57
N LEU A 62 -3.10 9.72 10.21
CA LEU A 62 -2.43 8.64 10.94
C LEU A 62 -3.27 8.16 12.13
N VAL A 63 -3.88 9.08 12.88
CA VAL A 63 -4.82 8.74 13.98
C VAL A 63 -6.00 7.92 13.45
N SER A 64 -6.59 8.34 12.32
CA SER A 64 -7.68 7.60 11.67
C SER A 64 -7.25 6.18 11.27
N ILE A 65 -6.03 6.01 10.75
CA ILE A 65 -5.46 4.69 10.40
C ILE A 65 -5.24 3.85 11.65
N ALA A 66 -4.69 4.45 12.71
CA ALA A 66 -4.40 3.78 13.99
C ALA A 66 -5.68 3.33 14.72
N ASN A 67 -6.81 3.99 14.48
CA ASN A 67 -8.12 3.61 15.03
C ASN A 67 -8.88 2.62 14.13
N HIS A 68 -8.40 2.32 12.92
CA HIS A 68 -9.11 1.42 12.01
C HIS A 68 -8.92 -0.05 12.43
N PRO A 69 -10.00 -0.85 12.55
CA PRO A 69 -9.96 -2.19 13.12
C PRO A 69 -9.01 -3.16 12.40
N VAL A 70 -8.79 -2.94 11.10
CA VAL A 70 -7.86 -3.75 10.30
C VAL A 70 -6.49 -3.07 10.13
N PHE A 71 -6.49 -1.76 9.84
CA PHE A 71 -5.27 -1.09 9.34
C PHE A 71 -4.30 -0.72 10.45
N ALA A 72 -4.78 -0.56 11.68
CA ALA A 72 -3.94 -0.33 12.85
C ALA A 72 -2.82 -1.38 12.96
N SER A 73 -3.17 -2.66 12.76
CA SER A 73 -2.22 -3.78 12.81
C SER A 73 -1.29 -3.90 11.59
N CYS A 74 -1.62 -3.19 10.51
CA CYS A 74 -0.88 -3.26 9.25
C CYS A 74 0.26 -2.23 9.18
N VAL A 75 0.21 -1.17 9.99
CA VAL A 75 1.28 -0.18 10.07
C VAL A 75 2.43 -0.72 10.89
N ARG A 76 3.61 -0.86 10.28
CA ARG A 76 4.83 -1.34 10.95
C ARG A 76 5.86 -0.25 11.17
N LYS A 77 5.91 0.74 10.28
CA LYS A 77 6.83 1.88 10.37
C LYS A 77 6.10 3.17 10.05
N VAL A 78 6.36 4.21 10.83
CA VAL A 78 5.90 5.57 10.56
C VAL A 78 7.13 6.43 10.28
N GLY A 79 7.18 6.98 9.08
CA GLY A 79 8.20 7.95 8.69
C GLY A 79 7.67 9.36 8.83
N PHE A 80 8.52 10.29 9.24
CA PHE A 80 8.19 11.72 9.28
C PHE A 80 8.90 12.42 8.12
N ALA A 81 8.11 12.99 7.21
CA ALA A 81 8.61 13.89 6.20
C ALA A 81 8.48 15.33 6.72
N PRO A 82 9.53 16.15 6.58
CA PRO A 82 9.44 17.55 6.95
C PRO A 82 8.35 18.24 6.12
N SER A 83 7.58 19.12 6.78
CA SER A 83 6.44 19.84 6.18
C SER A 83 6.82 20.71 4.99
N PHE A 84 8.10 21.08 4.90
CA PHE A 84 8.75 21.61 3.71
C PHE A 84 10.02 20.80 3.45
N VAL A 85 10.12 20.17 2.28
CA VAL A 85 11.40 19.71 1.76
C VAL A 85 11.89 20.83 0.85
N ARG A 86 12.86 21.64 1.30
CA ARG A 86 13.54 22.54 0.38
C ARG A 86 14.29 21.67 -0.64
N GLY A 87 14.38 22.11 -1.90
CA GLY A 87 15.00 21.33 -2.97
C GLY A 87 16.50 21.03 -2.75
N ASP A 88 17.11 21.65 -1.74
CA ASP A 88 18.48 21.44 -1.27
C ASP A 88 18.59 20.40 -0.13
N TRP A 89 17.49 19.80 0.32
CA TRP A 89 17.52 18.76 1.35
C TRP A 89 18.25 17.51 0.83
N LEU A 90 19.30 17.11 1.55
CA LEU A 90 20.03 15.87 1.30
C LEU A 90 19.04 14.69 1.42
N GLY A 91 18.80 13.97 0.31
CA GLY A 91 17.80 12.90 0.27
C GLY A 91 16.53 13.22 -0.51
N PHE A 92 16.34 14.45 -1.02
CA PHE A 92 15.09 14.86 -1.69
C PHE A 92 14.82 14.04 -2.97
N LYS A 93 15.86 13.78 -3.76
CA LYS A 93 15.73 12.96 -4.97
C LYS A 93 15.37 11.52 -4.62
N GLU A 94 15.98 10.98 -3.57
CA GLU A 94 15.78 9.63 -3.08
C GLU A 94 14.37 9.44 -2.52
N GLU A 95 13.81 10.42 -1.79
CA GLU A 95 12.41 10.40 -1.32
C GLU A 95 11.41 10.54 -2.48
N CYS A 96 11.69 11.40 -3.47
CA CYS A 96 10.88 11.51 -4.68
C CYS A 96 10.90 10.22 -5.50
N GLU A 97 12.07 9.61 -5.69
CA GLU A 97 12.24 8.32 -6.34
C GLU A 97 11.55 7.21 -5.54
N ALA A 98 11.64 7.19 -4.22
CA ALA A 98 10.93 6.24 -3.38
C ALA A 98 9.40 6.36 -3.57
N ARG A 99 8.86 7.59 -3.64
CA ARG A 99 7.42 7.82 -3.87
C ARG A 99 6.96 7.40 -5.26
N LEU A 100 7.77 7.60 -6.29
CA LEU A 100 7.48 7.14 -7.65
C LEU A 100 7.59 5.62 -7.77
N ASN A 101 8.54 5.01 -7.05
CA ASN A 101 8.83 3.57 -7.09
C ASN A 101 8.01 2.73 -6.10
N PHE A 102 7.26 3.36 -5.19
CA PHE A 102 6.37 2.65 -4.24
C PHE A 102 5.27 1.83 -4.94
N GLY A 103 5.09 2.02 -6.25
CA GLY A 103 4.24 1.19 -7.12
C GLY A 103 4.98 0.21 -8.05
N SER A 104 6.31 0.29 -8.19
CA SER A 104 7.08 -0.53 -9.15
C SER A 104 8.02 -1.56 -8.49
N LYS A 105 8.55 -1.30 -7.28
CA LYS A 105 9.59 -2.15 -6.70
C LYS A 105 9.09 -3.41 -5.97
N HIS A 106 7.78 -3.54 -5.73
CA HIS A 106 7.23 -4.79 -5.19
C HIS A 106 7.01 -5.87 -6.25
N ASP A 107 7.29 -5.57 -7.53
CA ASP A 107 7.10 -6.51 -8.65
C ASP A 107 8.45 -6.93 -9.29
N VAL A 108 9.61 -6.58 -8.67
CA VAL A 108 10.95 -6.94 -9.18
C VAL A 108 11.85 -7.41 -8.04
N GLU A 109 11.51 -8.54 -7.42
CA GLU A 109 12.49 -9.39 -6.71
C GLU A 109 12.18 -10.86 -7.01
N HIS A 110 12.24 -11.22 -8.29
CA HIS A 110 12.67 -12.55 -8.73
C HIS A 110 13.40 -12.35 -10.07
N GLU A 111 14.49 -13.12 -10.25
CA GLU A 111 15.48 -13.06 -11.35
C GLU A 111 16.60 -12.03 -11.05
N GLU A 112 17.88 -12.39 -10.88
CA GLU A 112 18.64 -13.53 -11.37
C GLU A 112 19.70 -13.98 -10.33
N GLN A 113 19.70 -15.28 -10.01
CA GLN A 113 20.91 -16.01 -9.66
C GLN A 113 21.27 -16.85 -10.90
N GLU A 114 22.35 -16.49 -11.58
CA GLU A 114 23.27 -17.43 -12.25
C GLU A 114 24.63 -16.75 -12.47
#